data_AF-A0A7S3HXN8-F1
#
_entry.id   AF-A0A7S3HXN8-F1
#
_cell.length_a   1.000
_cell.length_b   1.000
_cell.length_c   1.000
_cell.angle_alpha   90.00
_cell.angle_beta   90.00
_cell.angle_gamma   90.00
#
_symmetry.space_group_name_H-M   'P 1'
#
loop_
_entity.id
_entity.type
_entity.pdbx_description
1 polymer ?
#
loop_
_entity_poly.entity_id
_entity_poly.type
_entity_poly.pdbx_seq_one_letter_code
_entity_poly.pdbx_strand_id
1 'polypeptide(L)'
;MSVVREQELYELVEQLLTRLLIDNLNKLGDENEGQFIVSNLNGSMLRCLENCNKTSIFCVLFNLLRRHKDNAVQAKLPGLIIKCLLKLSKILEKLIDELEIERVLICIHLYLISINHENKSSNDEMGIRIVKTLVHEMVKVKRHSILDSYKVVERHEVEDKHLHRWIKIILNTLEPDSVSNASEVSGAGSKGSAEMTQ
;
A
#
# COMPACT_ATOMS: atom_id res chain seq x y z
N MET A 1 24.60 2.16 -16.22
CA MET A 1 23.94 1.23 -15.28
C MET A 1 22.88 0.47 -16.05
N SER A 2 22.95 -0.86 -16.11
CA SER A 2 21.90 -1.66 -16.75
C SER A 2 20.61 -1.55 -15.93
N VAL A 3 19.52 -1.12 -16.56
CA VAL A 3 18.20 -1.08 -15.90
C VAL A 3 17.79 -2.53 -15.66
N VAL A 4 17.71 -2.94 -14.39
CA VAL A 4 17.17 -4.25 -14.02
C VAL A 4 15.70 -4.30 -14.44
N ARG A 5 15.32 -5.34 -15.18
CA ARG A 5 13.92 -5.51 -15.62
C ARG A 5 13.07 -5.88 -14.42
N GLU A 6 11.83 -5.40 -14.35
CA GLU A 6 10.94 -5.71 -13.23
C GLU A 6 10.72 -7.23 -13.06
N GLN A 7 10.74 -7.98 -14.17
CA GLN A 7 10.69 -9.44 -14.15
C GLN A 7 11.90 -10.08 -13.45
N GLU A 8 13.12 -9.56 -13.68
CA GLU A 8 14.33 -10.04 -13.02
C GLU A 8 14.29 -9.72 -11.51
N LEU A 9 13.75 -8.55 -11.16
CA LEU A 9 13.52 -8.20 -9.75
C LEU A 9 12.48 -9.12 -9.11
N TYR A 10 11.40 -9.45 -9.82
CA TYR A 10 10.40 -10.40 -9.36
C TYR A 10 11.02 -11.76 -9.02
N GLU A 11 11.76 -12.33 -9.96
CA GLU A 11 12.41 -13.64 -9.80
C GLU A 11 13.43 -13.61 -8.66
N LEU A 12 14.24 -12.56 -8.56
CA LEU A 12 15.21 -12.40 -7.47
C LEU A 12 14.52 -12.32 -6.11
N VAL A 13 13.50 -11.48 -5.96
CA VAL A 13 12.77 -11.32 -4.69
C VAL A 13 12.07 -12.61 -4.30
N GLU A 14 11.44 -13.30 -5.25
CA GLU A 14 10.82 -14.60 -5.01
C GLU A 14 11.84 -15.63 -4.53
N GLN A 15 12.98 -15.72 -5.20
CA GLN A 15 14.05 -16.65 -4.82
C GLN A 15 14.59 -16.33 -3.42
N LEU A 16 14.90 -15.07 -3.12
CA LEU A 16 15.40 -14.68 -1.80
C LEU A 16 14.40 -15.05 -0.69
N LEU A 17 13.12 -14.71 -0.87
CA LEU A 17 12.09 -14.96 0.13
C LEU A 17 11.78 -16.46 0.29
N THR A 18 11.76 -17.22 -0.80
CA THR A 18 11.53 -18.67 -0.72
C THR A 18 12.72 -19.42 -0.11
N ARG A 19 13.96 -18.98 -0.36
CA ARG A 19 15.16 -19.57 0.27
C ARG A 19 15.20 -19.33 1.78
N LEU A 20 14.70 -18.19 2.25
CA LEU A 20 14.52 -17.92 3.69
C LEU A 20 13.55 -18.88 4.39
N LEU A 21 12.76 -19.66 3.64
CA LEU A 21 11.81 -20.62 4.16
C LEU A 21 12.32 -22.07 4.16
N ILE A 22 13.57 -22.31 3.73
CA ILE A 22 14.16 -23.65 3.80
C ILE A 22 14.24 -24.09 5.27
N ASP A 23 13.61 -25.22 5.57
CA ASP A 23 13.55 -25.76 6.93
C ASP A 23 14.95 -26.07 7.46
N ASN A 24 15.22 -25.62 8.69
CA ASN A 24 16.51 -25.75 9.36
C ASN A 24 17.71 -25.18 8.57
N LEU A 25 17.50 -24.26 7.61
CA LEU A 25 18.60 -23.62 6.89
C LEU A 25 19.62 -22.98 7.82
N ASN A 26 19.17 -22.42 8.94
CA ASN A 26 20.01 -21.80 9.95
C ASN A 26 20.89 -22.79 10.74
N LYS A 27 20.64 -24.11 10.59
CA LYS A 27 21.41 -25.20 11.20
C LYS A 27 22.21 -26.00 10.17
N LEU A 28 22.22 -25.56 8.90
CA LEU A 28 22.96 -26.20 7.83
C LEU A 28 24.46 -25.93 7.97
N GLY A 29 25.28 -26.93 7.67
CA GLY A 29 26.74 -26.81 7.66
C GLY A 29 27.37 -26.74 9.05
N ASP A 30 28.69 -26.63 9.07
CA ASP A 30 29.49 -26.47 10.29
C ASP A 30 29.72 -24.98 10.61
N GLU A 31 30.25 -24.67 11.80
CA GLU A 31 30.73 -23.34 12.19
C GLU A 31 29.76 -22.15 11.96
N ASN A 32 28.44 -22.37 12.07
CA ASN A 32 27.38 -21.38 11.82
C ASN A 32 27.19 -20.96 10.35
N GLU A 33 27.63 -21.76 9.37
CA GLU A 33 27.44 -21.50 7.94
C GLU A 33 25.96 -21.18 7.60
N GLY A 34 25.03 -21.99 8.09
CA GLY A 34 23.59 -21.78 7.89
C GLY A 34 23.08 -20.44 8.41
N GLN A 35 23.58 -19.97 9.56
CA GLN A 35 23.23 -18.64 10.08
C GLN A 35 23.78 -17.52 9.19
N PHE A 36 25.00 -17.70 8.68
CA PHE A 36 25.60 -16.76 7.74
C PHE A 36 24.79 -16.68 6.44
N ILE A 37 24.33 -17.81 5.89
CA ILE A 37 23.48 -17.85 4.70
C ILE A 37 22.17 -17.08 4.97
N VAL A 38 21.47 -17.37 6.08
CA VAL A 38 20.22 -16.67 6.44
C VAL A 38 20.45 -15.17 6.60
N SER A 39 21.55 -14.76 7.21
CA SER A 39 21.93 -13.35 7.37
C SER A 39 22.17 -12.68 6.01
N ASN A 40 22.88 -13.33 5.09
CA ASN A 40 23.15 -12.80 3.76
C ASN A 40 21.89 -12.72 2.89
N LEU A 41 20.99 -13.71 2.98
CA LEU A 41 19.71 -13.67 2.29
C LEU A 41 18.84 -12.52 2.79
N ASN A 42 18.73 -12.35 4.11
CA ASN A 42 18.02 -11.21 4.70
C ASN A 42 18.67 -9.87 4.28
N GLY A 43 19.99 -9.76 4.38
CA GLY A 43 20.73 -8.58 3.95
C GLY A 43 20.51 -8.24 2.47
N SER A 44 20.46 -9.26 1.61
CA SER A 44 20.18 -9.09 0.17
C SER A 44 18.77 -8.60 -0.08
N MET A 45 17.78 -9.14 0.64
CA MET A 45 16.39 -8.67 0.56
C MET A 45 16.28 -7.21 1.02
N LEU A 46 16.94 -6.84 2.13
CA LEU A 46 16.97 -5.45 2.60
C LEU A 46 17.59 -4.50 1.57
N ARG A 47 18.71 -4.90 0.94
CA ARG A 47 19.32 -4.12 -0.14
C ARG A 47 18.39 -3.96 -1.34
N CYS A 48 17.56 -4.96 -1.66
CA CYS A 48 16.54 -4.82 -2.71
C CYS A 48 15.51 -3.74 -2.34
N LEU A 49 14.99 -3.75 -1.10
CA LEU A 49 14.04 -2.73 -0.63
C LEU A 49 14.65 -1.31 -0.66
N GLU A 50 15.94 -1.21 -0.34
CA GLU A 50 16.66 0.05 -0.20
C GLU A 50 17.15 0.64 -1.53
N ASN A 51 17.53 -0.19 -2.50
CA ASN A 51 18.25 0.28 -3.69
C ASN A 51 17.52 0.03 -5.01
N CYS A 52 16.52 -0.85 -5.06
CA CYS A 52 15.72 -1.02 -6.27
C CYS A 52 14.77 0.17 -6.46
N ASN A 53 14.35 0.37 -7.71
CA ASN A 53 13.30 1.33 -8.06
C ASN A 53 12.07 1.12 -7.17
N LYS A 54 11.61 2.20 -6.53
CA LYS A 54 10.58 2.14 -5.48
C LYS A 54 9.24 1.65 -6.01
N THR A 55 8.80 2.15 -7.15
CA THR A 55 7.57 1.66 -7.80
C THR A 55 7.66 0.16 -8.07
N SER A 56 8.76 -0.28 -8.70
CA SER A 56 8.96 -1.68 -9.11
C SER A 56 8.94 -2.63 -7.91
N ILE A 57 9.62 -2.28 -6.79
CA ILE A 57 9.64 -3.16 -5.61
C ILE A 57 8.26 -3.28 -4.95
N PHE A 58 7.46 -2.20 -4.91
CA PHE A 58 6.07 -2.29 -4.44
C PHE A 58 5.24 -3.20 -5.34
N CYS A 59 5.32 -2.99 -6.66
CA CYS A 59 4.60 -3.80 -7.65
C CYS A 59 4.97 -5.29 -7.54
N VAL A 60 6.27 -5.61 -7.45
CA VAL A 60 6.77 -6.98 -7.28
C VAL A 60 6.22 -7.61 -6.00
N LEU A 61 6.28 -6.92 -4.86
CA LEU A 61 5.79 -7.46 -3.59
C LEU A 61 4.28 -7.74 -3.63
N PHE A 62 3.46 -6.85 -4.21
CA PHE A 62 2.02 -7.10 -4.36
C PHE A 62 1.72 -8.24 -5.34
N ASN A 63 2.45 -8.33 -6.45
CA ASN A 63 2.29 -9.42 -7.40
C ASN A 63 2.66 -10.78 -6.78
N LEU A 64 3.74 -10.84 -5.99
CA LEU A 64 4.10 -12.03 -5.23
C LEU A 64 3.05 -12.37 -4.17
N LEU A 65 2.54 -11.37 -3.44
CA LEU A 65 1.52 -11.60 -2.43
C LEU A 65 0.25 -12.20 -3.06
N ARG A 66 -0.22 -11.64 -4.17
CA ARG A 66 -1.36 -12.17 -4.92
C ARG A 66 -1.09 -13.60 -5.43
N ARG A 67 0.12 -13.87 -5.90
CA ARG A 67 0.50 -15.19 -6.45
C ARG A 67 0.54 -16.29 -5.39
N HIS A 68 0.91 -15.95 -4.15
CA HIS A 68 1.23 -16.91 -3.09
C HIS A 68 0.27 -16.90 -1.90
N LYS A 69 -0.71 -15.99 -1.83
CA LYS A 69 -1.64 -15.87 -0.68
C LYS A 69 -2.33 -17.19 -0.29
N ASP A 70 -2.68 -18.02 -1.29
CA ASP A 70 -3.37 -19.30 -1.12
C ASP A 70 -2.42 -20.51 -1.24
N ASN A 71 -1.11 -20.30 -1.30
CA ASN A 71 -0.13 -21.38 -1.46
C ASN A 71 0.07 -22.14 -0.13
N ALA A 72 -0.62 -23.28 0.00
CA ALA A 72 -0.54 -24.13 1.19
C ALA A 72 0.86 -24.70 1.45
N VAL A 73 1.64 -24.97 0.41
CA VAL A 73 3.02 -25.51 0.52
C VAL A 73 3.96 -24.47 1.14
N GLN A 74 3.76 -23.19 0.79
CA GLN A 74 4.57 -22.08 1.26
C GLN A 74 3.75 -21.09 2.11
N ALA A 75 2.97 -21.61 3.06
CA ALA A 75 2.03 -20.81 3.86
C ALA A 75 2.69 -19.63 4.63
N LYS A 76 4.00 -19.69 4.89
CA LYS A 76 4.78 -18.63 5.56
C LYS A 76 5.23 -17.50 4.62
N LEU A 77 5.23 -17.72 3.29
CA LEU A 77 5.73 -16.77 2.30
C LEU A 77 4.94 -15.46 2.27
N PRO A 78 3.59 -15.46 2.27
CA PRO A 78 2.81 -14.23 2.39
C PRO A 78 3.21 -13.39 3.61
N GLY A 79 3.48 -14.04 4.74
CA GLY A 79 3.95 -13.38 5.96
C GLY A 79 5.30 -12.67 5.79
N LEU A 80 6.25 -13.23 5.02
CA LEU A 80 7.52 -12.56 4.70
C LEU A 80 7.32 -11.36 3.76
N ILE A 81 6.48 -11.51 2.73
CA ILE A 81 6.16 -10.43 1.79
C ILE A 81 5.50 -9.26 2.52
N ILE A 82 4.57 -9.54 3.43
CA ILE A 82 3.91 -8.53 4.27
C ILE A 82 4.92 -7.82 5.19
N LYS A 83 5.92 -8.52 5.73
CA LYS A 83 7.01 -7.89 6.49
C LYS A 83 7.84 -6.93 5.63
N CYS A 84 8.12 -7.26 4.37
CA CYS A 84 8.79 -6.36 3.43
C CYS A 84 7.94 -5.10 3.16
N LEU A 85 6.65 -5.27 2.87
CA LEU A 85 5.71 -4.15 2.68
C LEU A 85 5.60 -3.27 3.94
N LEU A 86 5.56 -3.88 5.13
CA LEU A 86 5.58 -3.16 6.41
C LEU A 86 6.87 -2.36 6.63
N LYS A 87 8.02 -2.86 6.16
CA LYS A 87 9.28 -2.11 6.23
C LYS A 87 9.25 -0.88 5.32
N LEU A 88 8.70 -1.04 4.11
CA LEU A 88 8.54 0.08 3.16
C LEU A 88 7.50 1.09 3.66
N SER A 89 6.40 0.65 4.26
CA SER A 89 5.35 1.55 4.76
C SER A 89 5.87 2.53 5.81
N LYS A 90 6.79 2.09 6.68
CA LYS A 90 7.41 2.92 7.72
C LYS A 90 8.27 4.06 7.19
N ILE A 91 8.72 3.97 5.94
CA ILE A 91 9.54 5.01 5.30
C ILE A 91 8.82 5.64 4.10
N LEU A 92 7.54 5.34 3.90
CA LEU A 92 6.81 5.73 2.69
C LEU A 92 6.81 7.24 2.47
N GLU A 93 6.72 8.02 3.56
CA GLU A 93 6.80 9.49 3.50
C GLU A 93 8.05 9.99 2.80
N LYS A 94 9.18 9.27 2.93
CA LYS A 94 10.44 9.61 2.24
C LYS A 94 10.51 9.09 0.81
N LEU A 95 9.72 8.07 0.48
CA LEU A 95 9.74 7.41 -0.82
C LEU A 95 8.72 7.99 -1.80
N ILE A 96 7.72 8.73 -1.30
CA ILE A 96 6.50 9.06 -2.03
C ILE A 96 6.75 9.85 -3.32
N ASP A 97 7.81 10.66 -3.37
CA ASP A 97 8.14 11.47 -4.54
C ASP A 97 8.89 10.67 -5.62
N GLU A 98 9.43 9.50 -5.26
CA GLU A 98 10.02 8.54 -6.19
C GLU A 98 9.00 7.50 -6.71
N LEU A 99 7.76 7.54 -6.20
CA LEU A 99 6.72 6.57 -6.53
C LEU A 99 5.80 7.06 -7.65
N GLU A 100 5.58 6.16 -8.61
CA GLU A 100 4.45 6.24 -9.52
C GLU A 100 3.23 5.67 -8.80
N ILE A 101 2.49 6.55 -8.12
CA ILE A 101 1.41 6.18 -7.21
C ILE A 101 0.28 5.48 -7.95
N GLU A 102 -0.06 5.92 -9.16
CA GLU A 102 -1.06 5.28 -10.03
C GLU A 102 -0.79 3.78 -10.15
N ARG A 103 0.46 3.42 -10.44
CA ARG A 103 0.88 2.04 -10.68
C ARG A 103 0.85 1.19 -9.42
N VAL A 104 1.21 1.77 -8.27
CA VAL A 104 1.10 1.09 -6.97
C VAL A 104 -0.37 0.91 -6.56
N LEU A 105 -1.24 1.92 -6.77
CA LEU A 105 -2.67 1.81 -6.50
C LEU A 105 -3.34 0.74 -7.36
N ILE A 106 -2.95 0.58 -8.62
CA ILE A 106 -3.41 -0.53 -9.47
C ILE A 106 -2.99 -1.89 -8.88
N CYS A 107 -1.74 -2.03 -8.44
CA CYS A 107 -1.28 -3.30 -7.82
C CYS A 107 -2.06 -3.62 -6.53
N ILE A 108 -2.35 -2.60 -5.72
CA ILE A 108 -3.20 -2.73 -4.54
C ILE A 108 -4.62 -3.15 -4.92
N HIS A 109 -5.23 -2.48 -5.90
CA HIS A 109 -6.57 -2.81 -6.40
C HIS A 109 -6.66 -4.26 -6.86
N LEU A 110 -5.73 -4.67 -7.72
CA LEU A 110 -5.61 -6.03 -8.23
C LEU A 110 -5.42 -7.08 -7.13
N TYR A 111 -4.73 -6.73 -6.05
CA TYR A 111 -4.62 -7.58 -4.87
C TYR A 111 -5.96 -7.67 -4.13
N LEU A 112 -6.64 -6.55 -3.86
CA LEU A 112 -7.90 -6.52 -3.10
C LEU A 112 -9.04 -7.25 -3.79
N ILE A 113 -9.13 -7.19 -5.12
CA ILE A 113 -10.16 -7.92 -5.89
C ILE A 113 -9.87 -9.43 -5.96
N SER A 114 -8.61 -9.85 -5.74
CA SER A 114 -8.24 -11.27 -5.72
C SER A 114 -8.60 -11.99 -4.42
N ILE A 115 -8.99 -11.23 -3.39
CA ILE A 115 -9.38 -11.78 -2.08
C ILE A 115 -10.82 -12.26 -2.13
N ASN A 116 -11.07 -13.47 -1.63
CA ASN A 116 -12.43 -13.91 -1.34
C ASN A 116 -12.91 -13.23 -0.04
N HIS A 117 -13.75 -12.20 -0.17
CA HIS A 117 -14.20 -11.41 0.97
C HIS A 117 -15.20 -12.14 1.88
N GLU A 118 -15.80 -13.23 1.41
CA GLU A 118 -16.72 -14.07 2.19
C GLU A 118 -15.97 -15.10 3.04
N ASN A 119 -14.79 -15.54 2.59
CA ASN A 119 -13.95 -16.51 3.30
C ASN A 119 -12.48 -16.09 3.25
N LYS A 120 -12.12 -15.14 4.12
CA LYS A 120 -10.77 -14.57 4.20
C LYS A 120 -9.84 -15.50 4.97
N SER A 121 -8.69 -15.81 4.38
CA SER A 121 -7.60 -16.48 5.10
C SER A 121 -6.90 -15.52 6.07
N SER A 122 -6.11 -16.05 7.00
CA SER A 122 -5.24 -15.24 7.87
C SER A 122 -4.27 -14.36 7.04
N ASN A 123 -3.78 -14.87 5.92
CA ASN A 123 -2.92 -14.12 4.99
C ASN A 123 -3.69 -12.95 4.37
N ASP A 124 -4.95 -13.14 3.97
CA ASP A 124 -5.78 -12.09 3.41
C ASP A 124 -6.01 -10.97 4.44
N GLU A 125 -6.31 -11.32 5.69
CA GLU A 125 -6.49 -10.34 6.76
C GLU A 125 -5.22 -9.50 7.01
N MET A 126 -4.08 -10.16 7.10
CA MET A 126 -2.79 -9.48 7.28
C MET A 126 -2.47 -8.59 6.06
N GLY A 127 -2.76 -9.08 4.85
CA GLY A 127 -2.61 -8.34 3.61
C GLY A 127 -3.51 -7.09 3.54
N ILE A 128 -4.77 -7.21 3.94
CA ILE A 128 -5.70 -6.06 4.02
C ILE A 128 -5.19 -5.02 5.03
N ARG A 129 -4.68 -5.47 6.18
CA ARG A 129 -4.12 -4.55 7.19
C ARG A 129 -2.95 -3.75 6.62
N ILE A 130 -1.99 -4.41 5.94
CA ILE A 130 -0.84 -3.70 5.37
C ILE A 130 -1.25 -2.75 4.23
N VAL A 131 -2.23 -3.14 3.41
CA VAL A 131 -2.79 -2.25 2.38
C VAL A 131 -3.38 -1.00 3.02
N LYS A 132 -4.21 -1.14 4.07
CA LYS A 132 -4.78 0.02 4.77
C LYS A 132 -3.70 0.95 5.33
N THR A 133 -2.63 0.39 5.90
CA THR A 133 -1.48 1.17 6.37
C THR A 133 -0.81 1.92 5.22
N LEU A 134 -0.56 1.29 4.08
CA LEU A 134 0.06 1.94 2.93
C LEU A 134 -0.82 3.05 2.35
N VAL A 135 -2.12 2.79 2.17
CA VAL A 135 -3.08 3.80 1.70
C VAL A 135 -3.15 4.98 2.67
N HIS A 136 -3.17 4.71 3.98
CA HIS A 136 -3.11 5.76 4.99
C HIS A 136 -1.88 6.65 4.83
N GLU A 137 -0.69 6.07 4.73
CA GLU A 137 0.54 6.83 4.56
C GLU A 137 0.58 7.60 3.22
N MET A 138 0.06 7.04 2.13
CA MET A 138 -0.04 7.74 0.84
C MET A 138 -0.97 8.96 0.94
N VAL A 139 -2.16 8.78 1.51
CA VAL A 139 -3.15 9.86 1.69
C VAL A 139 -2.64 10.92 2.67
N LYS A 140 -1.92 10.50 3.72
CA LYS A 140 -1.30 11.42 4.68
C LYS A 140 -0.37 12.41 3.97
N VAL A 141 0.43 11.95 3.01
CA VAL A 141 1.39 12.82 2.33
C VAL A 141 0.78 13.56 1.15
N LYS A 142 0.02 12.88 0.30
CA LYS A 142 -0.56 13.48 -0.92
C LYS A 142 -1.82 14.31 -0.65
N ARG A 143 -2.48 14.12 0.50
CA ARG A 143 -3.78 14.75 0.80
C ARG A 143 -4.75 14.53 -0.36
N HIS A 144 -5.52 15.55 -0.72
CA HIS A 144 -6.51 15.51 -1.79
C HIS A 144 -5.93 15.14 -3.17
N SER A 145 -4.64 15.38 -3.45
CA SER A 145 -4.02 15.03 -4.74
C SER A 145 -3.98 13.52 -5.01
N ILE A 146 -4.12 12.68 -3.97
CA ILE A 146 -4.22 11.23 -4.12
C ILE A 146 -5.41 10.81 -4.99
N LEU A 147 -6.48 11.62 -5.03
CA LEU A 147 -7.67 11.35 -5.81
C LEU A 147 -7.40 11.44 -7.32
N ASP A 148 -6.42 12.25 -7.75
CA ASP A 148 -6.01 12.31 -9.14
C ASP A 148 -5.34 11.00 -9.57
N SER A 149 -4.43 10.48 -8.75
CA SER A 149 -3.82 9.17 -8.99
C SER A 149 -4.84 8.03 -8.89
N TYR A 150 -5.84 8.12 -8.00
CA TYR A 150 -6.90 7.11 -7.89
C TYR A 150 -7.74 6.96 -9.17
N LYS A 151 -7.82 7.99 -10.02
CA LYS A 151 -8.61 7.92 -11.28
C LYS A 151 -8.20 6.77 -12.21
N VAL A 152 -6.96 6.26 -12.12
CA VAL A 152 -6.58 5.06 -12.90
C VAL A 152 -7.28 3.80 -12.41
N VAL A 153 -7.53 3.70 -11.10
CA VAL A 153 -8.28 2.60 -10.49
C VAL A 153 -9.77 2.75 -10.80
N GLU A 154 -10.30 3.98 -10.75
CA GLU A 154 -11.70 4.25 -11.10
C GLU A 154 -12.05 3.83 -12.54
N ARG A 155 -11.09 3.98 -13.47
CA ARG A 155 -11.24 3.56 -14.87
C ARG A 155 -10.90 2.09 -15.13
N HIS A 156 -10.52 1.33 -14.11
CA HIS A 156 -10.17 -0.08 -14.26
C HIS A 156 -11.42 -0.92 -14.60
N GLU A 157 -11.26 -1.97 -15.41
CA GLU A 157 -12.39 -2.80 -15.89
C GLU A 157 -13.18 -3.46 -14.76
N VAL A 158 -12.48 -3.86 -13.69
CA VAL A 158 -13.07 -4.37 -12.46
C VAL A 158 -13.27 -3.24 -11.47
N GLU A 159 -14.51 -3.05 -11.02
CA GLU A 159 -14.94 -2.04 -10.05
C GLU A 159 -14.15 -2.12 -8.72
N ASP A 160 -13.73 -0.95 -8.22
CA ASP A 160 -13.19 -0.82 -6.86
C ASP A 160 -14.30 -0.87 -5.80
N LYS A 161 -14.07 -1.67 -4.76
CA LYS A 161 -15.00 -1.82 -3.61
C LYS A 161 -14.44 -1.24 -2.31
N HIS A 162 -13.19 -0.76 -2.31
CA HIS A 162 -12.44 -0.50 -1.07
C HIS A 162 -11.68 0.82 -1.09
N LEU A 163 -10.84 1.05 -2.11
CA LEU A 163 -9.84 2.11 -2.12
C LEU A 163 -10.47 3.51 -2.02
N HIS A 164 -11.48 3.82 -2.83
CA HIS A 164 -12.13 5.12 -2.80
C HIS A 164 -12.70 5.46 -1.42
N ARG A 165 -13.40 4.47 -0.83
CA ARG A 165 -14.01 4.61 0.49
C ARG A 165 -12.93 4.84 1.56
N TRP A 166 -11.84 4.09 1.52
CA TRP A 166 -10.75 4.25 2.49
C TRP A 166 -10.08 5.61 2.34
N ILE A 167 -9.76 6.03 1.11
CA ILE A 167 -9.18 7.35 0.83
C ILE A 167 -10.06 8.46 1.41
N LYS A 168 -11.37 8.45 1.13
CA LYS A 168 -12.31 9.45 1.66
C LYS A 168 -12.36 9.49 3.19
N ILE A 169 -12.43 8.32 3.84
CA ILE A 169 -12.44 8.24 5.31
C ILE A 169 -11.16 8.85 5.88
N ILE A 170 -10.00 8.51 5.31
CA ILE A 170 -8.70 9.01 5.77
C ILE A 170 -8.62 10.53 5.57
N LEU A 171 -9.01 11.06 4.40
CA LEU A 171 -9.04 12.51 4.14
C LEU A 171 -9.90 13.25 5.17
N ASN A 172 -11.13 12.79 5.41
CA ASN A 172 -12.03 13.41 6.38
C ASN A 172 -11.47 13.34 7.82
N THR A 173 -10.72 12.30 8.16
CA THR A 173 -10.09 12.16 9.49
C THR A 173 -8.92 13.12 9.67
N LEU A 174 -8.21 13.44 8.59
CA LEU A 174 -7.06 14.33 8.61
C LEU A 174 -7.47 15.81 8.58
N GLU A 175 -8.66 16.13 8.10
CA GLU A 175 -9.21 17.49 7.95
C GLU A 175 -10.65 17.59 8.50
N PRO A 176 -10.85 17.48 9.83
CA PRO A 176 -12.19 17.50 10.42
C PRO A 176 -12.97 18.82 10.23
N ASP A 177 -12.30 19.91 9.84
CA ASP A 177 -12.85 21.28 9.93
C ASP A 177 -13.39 21.87 8.60
N SER A 178 -13.42 21.12 7.48
CA SER A 178 -13.86 21.68 6.19
C SER A 178 -15.39 21.69 5.98
N VAL A 179 -16.19 21.13 6.90
CA VAL A 179 -17.65 20.95 6.73
C VAL A 179 -18.51 21.88 7.60
N SER A 180 -17.92 22.76 8.43
CA SER A 180 -18.70 23.57 9.40
C SER A 180 -18.98 25.03 9.04
N ASN A 181 -18.52 25.57 7.91
CA ASN A 181 -18.68 27.01 7.59
C ASN A 181 -19.32 27.32 6.22
N ALA A 182 -20.39 26.62 5.84
CA ALA A 182 -21.14 26.93 4.61
C ALA A 182 -22.62 27.27 4.83
N SER A 183 -23.02 27.70 6.03
CA SER A 183 -24.43 28.05 6.30
C SER A 183 -24.57 29.18 7.31
N GLU A 184 -24.05 30.38 7.01
CA GLU A 184 -24.52 31.62 7.69
C GLU A 184 -24.06 32.92 6.99
N VAL A 185 -24.41 33.13 5.72
CA VAL A 185 -24.49 34.50 5.16
C VAL A 185 -25.63 34.58 4.14
N SER A 186 -26.86 34.78 4.63
CA SER A 186 -27.94 35.35 3.83
C SER A 186 -29.04 35.91 4.74
N GLY A 187 -29.08 37.23 4.92
CA GLY A 187 -30.14 37.87 5.69
C GLY A 187 -30.01 39.37 5.94
N ALA A 188 -29.45 40.16 5.02
CA ALA A 188 -29.60 41.61 5.07
C ALA A 188 -30.97 41.99 4.49
N GLY A 189 -31.94 42.29 5.37
CA GLY A 189 -33.28 42.76 5.02
C GLY A 189 -33.54 44.13 5.62
N SER A 190 -33.29 45.17 4.82
CA SER A 190 -33.55 46.58 5.08
C SER A 190 -35.03 46.85 5.37
N LYS A 191 -35.34 47.66 6.39
CA LYS A 191 -36.64 48.34 6.54
C LYS A 191 -36.42 49.82 6.81
N GLY A 192 -36.68 50.63 5.78
CA GLY A 192 -36.86 52.07 5.88
C GLY A 192 -38.31 52.44 5.54
N SER A 193 -38.84 53.34 6.39
CA SER A 193 -39.87 54.36 6.13
C SER A 193 -41.35 53.98 6.01
N ALA A 194 -42.15 54.57 6.90
CA ALA A 194 -43.21 55.53 6.51
C ALA A 194 -43.74 56.31 7.74
N GLU A 195 -43.56 57.63 7.71
CA GLU A 195 -44.42 58.62 8.38
C GLU A 195 -45.86 58.49 7.86
N MET A 196 -46.86 58.69 8.73
CA MET A 196 -48.09 59.37 8.32
C MET A 196 -48.75 60.08 9.51
N THR A 197 -49.18 61.29 9.20
CA THR A 197 -49.68 62.41 9.99
C THR A 197 -51.11 62.19 10.48
N GLN A 198 -51.39 62.55 11.75
CA GLN A 198 -52.44 63.50 12.16
C GLN A 198 -52.33 63.79 13.66
#